data_AF-A0A8I0U8V9-F1
#
_entry.id   AF-A0A8I0U8V9-F1
#
_cell.length_a   1.000
_cell.length_b   1.000
_cell.length_c   1.000
_cell.angle_alpha   90.00
_cell.angle_beta   90.00
_cell.angle_gamma   90.00
#
_symmetry.space_group_name_H-M   'P 1'
#
loop_
_entity.id
_entity.type
_entity.pdbx_description
1 polymer ?
#
loop_
_entity_poly.entity_id
_entity_poly.type
_entity_poly.pdbx_seq_one_letter_code
_entity_poly.pdbx_strand_id
1 'polypeptide(L)'
;MIDGIARVLFFVADHVCRYSRGWEWLMWLVEEARTLRNVEADLKLAERYAGEQNRPHSISLMQCTLYHAGFAYGRLLLWRADGLMRPWPACLLRRLPDIGQRIDAAIWQKGCEVGQDETVSEWMAMEIADEYLIGIELSD
;
A
#
# COMPACT_ATOMS: atom_id res chain seq x y z
N MET A 1 7.37 -8.42 10.75
CA MET A 1 7.55 -9.61 9.90
C MET A 1 8.09 -9.21 8.53
N ILE A 2 7.41 -8.31 7.81
CA ILE A 2 7.83 -7.82 6.48
C ILE A 2 9.19 -7.11 6.52
N ASP A 3 9.44 -6.31 7.56
CA ASP A 3 10.73 -5.61 7.74
C ASP A 3 11.95 -6.55 7.83
N GLY A 4 11.80 -7.71 8.48
CA GLY A 4 12.87 -8.70 8.57
C GLY A 4 13.18 -9.32 7.21
N ILE A 5 12.15 -9.58 6.40
CA ILE A 5 12.30 -10.16 5.06
C ILE A 5 12.93 -9.15 4.10
N ALA A 6 12.49 -7.88 4.13
CA ALA A 6 13.05 -6.81 3.30
C ALA A 6 14.56 -6.62 3.54
N ARG A 7 14.99 -6.65 4.81
CA ARG A 7 16.42 -6.50 5.17
C ARG A 7 17.27 -7.68 4.69
N VAL A 8 16.77 -8.91 4.82
CA VAL A 8 17.48 -10.11 4.36
C VAL A 8 17.59 -10.13 2.84
N LEU A 9 16.50 -9.82 2.12
CA LEU A 9 16.51 -9.73 0.66
C LEU A 9 17.50 -8.67 0.16
N PHE A 10 17.53 -7.50 0.79
CA PHE A 10 18.47 -6.43 0.43
C PHE A 10 19.92 -6.85 0.68
N PHE A 11 20.20 -7.49 1.82
CA PHE A 11 21.54 -7.99 2.11
C PHE A 11 22.01 -9.00 1.05
N VAL A 12 21.15 -9.97 0.69
CA VAL A 12 21.47 -10.97 -0.35
C VAL A 12 21.66 -10.31 -1.72
N ALA A 13 20.78 -9.39 -2.09
CA ALA A 13 20.89 -8.64 -3.35
C ALA A 13 22.22 -7.87 -3.44
N ASP A 14 22.54 -7.06 -2.43
CA ASP A 14 23.66 -6.11 -2.49
C ASP A 14 25.03 -6.75 -2.22
N HIS A 15 25.09 -7.83 -1.43
CA HIS A 15 26.35 -8.43 -0.98
C HIS A 15 26.67 -9.79 -1.60
N VAL A 16 25.66 -10.55 -2.04
CA VAL A 16 25.85 -11.91 -2.58
C VAL A 16 25.66 -11.94 -4.09
N CYS A 17 24.66 -11.24 -4.60
CA CYS A 17 24.26 -11.32 -6.01
C CYS A 17 24.60 -10.06 -6.82
N ARG A 18 25.40 -9.14 -6.27
CA ARG A 18 25.73 -7.84 -6.87
C ARG A 18 26.19 -8.01 -8.33
N TYR A 19 25.53 -7.32 -9.26
CA TYR A 19 25.80 -7.36 -10.71
C TYR A 19 25.57 -8.71 -11.41
N SER A 20 24.90 -9.66 -10.77
CA SER A 20 24.45 -10.90 -11.42
C SER A 20 23.11 -10.71 -12.14
N ARG A 21 22.78 -11.62 -13.07
CA ARG A 21 21.45 -11.67 -13.72
C ARG A 21 20.28 -11.81 -12.73
N GLY A 22 20.52 -12.33 -11.52
CA GLY A 22 19.52 -12.44 -10.47
C GLY A 22 19.38 -11.19 -9.60
N TRP A 23 20.27 -10.20 -9.75
CA TRP A 23 20.28 -8.98 -8.95
C TRP A 23 19.03 -8.12 -9.18
N GLU A 24 18.66 -7.91 -10.43
CA GLU A 24 17.48 -7.11 -10.80
C GLU A 24 16.20 -7.70 -10.21
N TRP A 25 16.06 -9.03 -10.29
CA TRP A 25 14.97 -9.77 -9.67
C TRP A 25 14.92 -9.62 -8.15
N LEU A 26 16.08 -9.71 -7.48
CA LEU A 26 16.15 -9.53 -6.03
C LEU A 26 15.87 -8.10 -5.61
N MET A 27 16.33 -7.10 -6.37
CA MET A 27 16.03 -5.69 -6.10
C MET A 27 14.55 -5.38 -6.29
N TRP A 28 13.90 -5.97 -7.30
CA TRP A 28 12.45 -5.88 -7.46
C TRP A 28 11.70 -6.44 -6.24
N LEU A 29 12.11 -7.61 -5.73
CA LEU A 29 11.55 -8.17 -4.49
C LEU A 29 11.78 -7.28 -3.27
N VAL A 30 12.94 -6.61 -3.18
CA VAL A 30 13.23 -5.65 -2.11
C VAL A 30 12.28 -4.47 -2.15
N GLU A 31 12.05 -3.90 -3.33
CA GLU A 31 11.13 -2.77 -3.49
C GLU A 31 9.69 -3.16 -3.16
N GLU A 32 9.22 -4.34 -3.60
CA GLU A 32 7.90 -4.84 -3.18
C GLU A 32 7.81 -5.02 -1.66
N ALA A 33 8.85 -5.57 -1.03
CA ALA A 33 8.90 -5.76 0.42
C ALA A 33 8.80 -4.43 1.17
N ARG A 34 9.47 -3.38 0.65
CA ARG A 34 9.44 -2.02 1.20
C ARG A 34 8.04 -1.43 1.05
N THR A 35 7.41 -1.55 -0.10
CA THR A 35 6.05 -1.06 -0.33
C THR A 35 5.05 -1.75 0.60
N LEU A 36 5.10 -3.08 0.72
CA LEU A 36 4.24 -3.82 1.66
C LEU A 36 4.47 -3.42 3.12
N ARG A 37 5.73 -3.13 3.50
CA ARG A 37 6.05 -2.60 4.84
C ARG A 37 5.46 -1.21 5.05
N ASN A 38 5.53 -0.34 4.05
CA ASN A 38 4.97 1.01 4.12
C ASN A 38 3.45 0.96 4.23
N VAL A 39 2.78 0.13 3.42
CA VAL A 39 1.33 -0.13 3.55
C VAL A 39 0.98 -0.63 4.95
N GLU A 40 1.76 -1.56 5.54
CA GLU A 40 1.51 -2.01 6.92
C GLU A 40 1.67 -0.87 7.95
N ALA A 41 2.63 0.05 7.73
CA ALA A 41 2.86 1.18 8.61
C ALA A 41 1.74 2.22 8.50
N ASP A 42 1.31 2.54 7.27
CA ASP A 42 0.25 3.49 6.97
C ASP A 42 -1.10 2.98 7.50
N LEU A 43 -1.38 1.69 7.37
CA LEU A 43 -2.57 1.07 7.97
C LEU A 43 -2.58 1.21 9.49
N LYS A 44 -1.45 0.97 10.18
CA LYS A 44 -1.35 1.18 11.63
C LYS A 44 -1.52 2.65 12.02
N LEU A 45 -1.07 3.57 11.17
CA LEU A 45 -1.23 5.00 11.39
C LEU A 45 -2.70 5.42 11.21
N ALA A 46 -3.36 4.92 10.17
CA ALA A 46 -4.79 5.11 9.94
C ALA A 46 -5.63 4.54 11.10
N GLU A 47 -5.31 3.35 11.63
CA GLU A 47 -5.98 2.81 12.82
C GLU A 47 -5.85 3.71 14.05
N ARG A 48 -4.70 4.36 14.24
CA ARG A 48 -4.51 5.30 15.35
C ARG A 48 -5.38 6.52 15.18
N TYR A 49 -5.39 7.12 13.99
CA TYR A 49 -6.27 8.25 13.69
C TYR A 49 -7.76 7.89 13.82
N ALA A 50 -8.14 6.68 13.40
CA ALA A 50 -9.50 6.16 13.58
C ALA A 50 -9.89 6.02 15.07
N GLY A 51 -8.93 5.82 15.97
CA GLY A 51 -9.15 5.79 17.42
C GLY A 51 -9.27 7.17 18.06
N GLU A 52 -8.87 8.23 17.38
CA GLU A 52 -8.88 9.63 17.86
C GLU A 52 -10.17 10.39 17.51
N GLN A 53 -11.29 9.66 17.32
CA GLN A 53 -12.61 10.06 16.75
C GLN A 53 -13.20 11.44 17.12
N ASN A 54 -12.66 12.14 18.12
CA ASN A 54 -13.11 13.46 18.56
C ASN A 54 -12.43 14.65 17.84
N ARG A 55 -11.60 14.43 16.81
CA ARG A 55 -10.93 15.52 16.08
C ARG A 55 -11.21 15.44 14.57
N PRO A 56 -11.87 16.43 13.95
CA PRO A 56 -12.15 16.40 12.51
C PRO A 56 -10.88 16.27 11.65
N HIS A 57 -9.77 16.88 12.08
CA HIS A 57 -8.48 16.72 11.41
C HIS A 57 -7.95 15.27 11.42
N SER A 58 -8.25 14.49 12.47
CA SER A 58 -7.84 13.07 12.54
C SER A 58 -8.62 12.20 11.56
N ILE A 59 -9.89 12.54 11.29
CA ILE A 59 -10.72 11.83 10.31
C ILE A 59 -10.13 12.04 8.91
N SER A 60 -9.88 13.29 8.51
CA SER A 60 -9.27 13.60 7.21
C SER A 60 -7.90 12.92 7.04
N LEU A 61 -7.04 12.95 8.07
CA LEU A 61 -5.74 12.24 8.03
C LEU A 61 -5.90 10.72 7.94
N MET A 62 -6.86 10.13 8.65
CA MET A 62 -7.18 8.70 8.56
C MET A 62 -7.56 8.34 7.12
N GLN A 63 -8.52 9.07 6.54
CA GLN A 63 -9.05 8.81 5.21
C GLN A 63 -7.97 8.93 4.13
N CYS A 64 -7.18 10.01 4.16
CA CYS A 64 -6.06 10.22 3.24
C CYS A 64 -4.99 9.11 3.37
N THR A 65 -4.57 8.79 4.59
CA THR A 65 -3.57 7.74 4.85
C THR A 65 -4.08 6.36 4.37
N LEU A 66 -5.35 6.06 4.62
CA LEU A 66 -5.97 4.80 4.21
C LEU A 66 -6.09 4.69 2.69
N TYR A 67 -6.48 5.77 2.02
CA TYR A 67 -6.55 5.83 0.56
C TYR A 67 -5.18 5.57 -0.08
N HIS A 68 -4.13 6.25 0.38
CA HIS A 68 -2.78 6.06 -0.15
C HIS A 68 -2.23 4.66 0.10
N ALA A 69 -2.50 4.09 1.28
CA ALA A 69 -2.15 2.70 1.57
C ALA A 69 -2.88 1.72 0.62
N GLY A 70 -4.16 1.98 0.35
CA GLY A 70 -4.96 1.23 -0.64
C GLY A 70 -4.39 1.37 -2.05
N PHE A 71 -4.03 2.58 -2.48
CA PHE A 71 -3.42 2.85 -3.78
C PHE A 71 -2.10 2.11 -3.98
N ALA A 72 -1.18 2.21 -3.00
CA ALA A 72 0.10 1.50 -3.07
C ALA A 72 -0.10 -0.02 -3.10
N TYR A 73 -1.07 -0.54 -2.35
CA TYR A 73 -1.43 -1.96 -2.38
C TYR A 73 -2.07 -2.39 -3.70
N GLY A 74 -2.96 -1.57 -4.27
CA GLY A 74 -3.57 -1.76 -5.59
C GLY A 74 -2.52 -1.85 -6.70
N ARG A 75 -1.53 -0.94 -6.67
CA ARG A 75 -0.39 -0.97 -7.59
C ARG A 75 0.38 -2.28 -7.48
N LEU A 76 0.69 -2.75 -6.27
CA LEU A 76 1.35 -4.05 -6.10
C LEU A 76 0.54 -5.22 -6.68
N LEU A 77 -0.80 -5.14 -6.66
CA LEU A 77 -1.65 -6.17 -7.26
C LEU A 77 -1.69 -6.12 -8.79
N LEU A 78 -1.52 -4.96 -9.40
CA LEU A 78 -1.43 -4.84 -10.85
C LEU A 78 -0.21 -5.58 -11.41
N TRP A 79 0.94 -5.45 -10.75
CA TRP A 79 2.20 -6.10 -11.14
C TRP A 79 2.11 -7.64 -11.03
N ARG A 80 1.12 -8.14 -10.29
CA ARG A 80 0.77 -9.55 -10.14
C ARG A 80 -0.03 -10.10 -11.33
N ALA A 81 -0.72 -9.24 -12.09
CA ALA A 81 -1.55 -9.63 -13.23
C ALA A 81 -0.71 -10.00 -14.47
N ASP A 82 0.50 -9.44 -14.59
CA ASP A 82 1.45 -9.71 -15.68
C ASP A 82 2.18 -11.07 -15.60
N GLY A 83 1.73 -11.96 -14.73
CA GLY A 83 2.23 -13.36 -14.67
C GLY A 83 3.52 -13.55 -13.88
N LEU A 84 4.03 -12.51 -13.21
CA LEU A 84 5.13 -12.65 -12.25
C LEU A 84 4.65 -13.42 -11.01
N MET A 85 5.33 -14.53 -10.72
CA MET A 85 5.05 -15.44 -9.59
C MET A 85 4.83 -14.67 -8.28
N ARG A 86 3.81 -15.06 -7.50
CA ARG A 86 3.54 -14.52 -6.15
C ARG A 86 4.77 -14.74 -5.26
N PRO A 87 5.60 -13.71 -5.00
CA PRO A 87 6.78 -13.92 -4.18
C PRO A 87 6.43 -13.91 -2.68
N TRP A 88 5.26 -13.35 -2.36
CA TRP A 88 4.78 -13.18 -0.99
C TRP A 88 3.75 -14.25 -0.61
N PRO A 89 3.83 -14.82 0.61
CA PRO A 89 2.85 -15.77 1.10
C PRO A 89 1.43 -15.20 1.07
N ALA A 90 0.44 -16.01 0.68
CA ALA A 90 -0.95 -15.59 0.60
C ALA A 90 -1.52 -15.09 1.95
N CYS A 91 -1.04 -15.61 3.07
CA CYS A 91 -1.41 -15.14 4.41
C CYS A 91 -0.95 -13.72 4.69
N LEU A 92 0.22 -13.32 4.18
CA LEU A 92 0.75 -11.97 4.31
C LEU A 92 -0.13 -10.97 3.53
N LEU A 93 -0.47 -11.35 2.30
CA LEU A 93 -1.26 -10.53 1.39
C LEU A 93 -2.74 -10.41 1.82
N ARG A 94 -3.30 -11.41 2.51
CA ARG A 94 -4.69 -11.34 3.02
C ARG A 94 -4.84 -10.40 4.21
N ARG A 95 -3.81 -10.31 5.06
CA ARG A 95 -3.91 -9.57 6.32
C ARG A 95 -3.99 -8.05 6.14
N LEU A 96 -3.40 -7.49 5.08
CA LEU A 96 -3.41 -6.04 4.84
C LEU A 96 -4.80 -5.54 4.39
N PRO A 97 -5.46 -6.18 3.40
CA PRO A 97 -6.86 -5.90 3.07
C PRO A 97 -7.81 -6.02 4.26
N ASP A 98 -7.65 -7.05 5.11
CA ASP A 98 -8.52 -7.23 6.27
C ASP A 98 -8.45 -6.03 7.23
N ILE A 99 -7.26 -5.45 7.41
CA ILE A 99 -7.06 -4.25 8.24
C ILE A 99 -7.67 -3.03 7.55
N GLY A 100 -7.35 -2.80 6.28
CA GLY A 100 -7.86 -1.64 5.53
C GLY A 100 -9.38 -1.60 5.47
N GLN A 101 -10.02 -2.74 5.18
CA GLN A 101 -11.47 -2.88 5.14
C GLN A 101 -12.15 -2.66 6.50
N ARG A 102 -11.46 -2.98 7.60
CA ARG A 102 -11.98 -2.76 8.95
C ARG A 102 -11.97 -1.30 9.36
N ILE A 103 -11.04 -0.49 8.84
CA ILE A 103 -10.96 0.95 9.11
C ILE A 103 -12.07 1.65 8.34
N ASP A 104 -12.03 1.54 7.02
CA ASP A 104 -13.08 2.02 6.11
C ASP A 104 -12.99 1.24 4.79
N ALA A 105 -13.98 0.39 4.53
CA ALA A 105 -14.00 -0.46 3.35
C ALA A 105 -14.13 0.31 2.04
N ALA A 106 -14.89 1.41 2.02
CA ALA A 106 -15.15 2.17 0.80
C ALA A 106 -13.87 2.90 0.35
N ILE A 107 -13.21 3.58 1.28
CA ILE A 107 -11.96 4.32 1.00
C ILE A 107 -10.84 3.36 0.62
N TRP A 108 -10.70 2.25 1.34
CA TRP A 108 -9.71 1.22 1.03
C TRP A 108 -9.91 0.64 -0.38
N GLN A 109 -11.14 0.27 -0.73
CA GLN A 109 -11.48 -0.27 -2.05
C GLN A 109 -11.20 0.76 -3.14
N LYS A 110 -11.62 2.02 -2.94
CA LYS A 110 -11.39 3.09 -3.91
C LYS A 110 -9.90 3.30 -4.18
N GLY A 111 -9.07 3.38 -3.13
CA GLY A 111 -7.62 3.46 -3.29
C GLY A 111 -7.06 2.27 -4.07
N CYS A 112 -7.48 1.05 -3.71
CA CYS A 112 -7.05 -0.17 -4.40
C CYS A 112 -7.41 -0.19 -5.90
N GLU A 113 -8.63 0.21 -6.25
CA GLU A 113 -9.11 0.29 -7.63
C GLU A 113 -8.28 1.29 -8.44
N VAL A 114 -8.06 2.48 -7.90
CA VAL A 114 -7.25 3.53 -8.55
C VAL A 114 -5.80 3.06 -8.70
N GLY A 115 -5.26 2.34 -7.71
CA GLY A 115 -3.93 1.76 -7.81
C GLY A 115 -3.79 0.64 -8.86
N GLN A 116 -4.90 0.02 -9.26
CA GLN A 116 -4.95 -0.96 -10.33
C GLN A 116 -5.18 -0.33 -11.71
N ASP A 117 -5.25 0.99 -11.80
CA ASP A 117 -5.34 1.69 -13.08
C ASP A 117 -3.94 2.20 -13.48
N GLU A 118 -3.35 1.57 -14.51
CA GLU A 118 -2.04 1.96 -15.06
C GLU A 118 -2.01 3.38 -15.64
N THR A 119 -3.17 3.94 -15.97
CA THR A 119 -3.27 5.30 -16.51
C THR A 119 -3.20 6.36 -15.41
N VAL A 120 -3.41 5.95 -14.15
CA VAL A 120 -3.38 6.86 -13.01
C VAL A 120 -1.97 6.95 -12.44
N SER A 121 -1.38 8.12 -12.62
CA SER A 121 -0.13 8.48 -11.95
C SER A 121 -0.33 8.76 -10.47
N GLU A 122 0.76 8.76 -9.70
CA GLU A 122 0.73 9.06 -8.27
C GLU A 122 0.22 10.47 -7.95
N TRP A 123 0.48 11.45 -8.82
CA TRP A 123 -0.04 12.81 -8.68
C TRP A 123 -1.54 12.88 -8.97
N MET A 124 -2.03 12.15 -9.98
CA MET A 124 -3.47 12.04 -10.25
C MET A 124 -4.19 11.32 -9.11
N ALA A 125 -3.55 10.32 -8.50
CA ALA A 125 -4.10 9.64 -7.34
C ALA A 125 -4.27 10.57 -6.14
N MET A 126 -3.36 11.53 -5.93
CA MET A 126 -3.52 12.59 -4.91
C MET A 126 -4.70 13.51 -5.23
N GLU A 127 -4.84 13.96 -6.47
CA GLU A 127 -5.98 14.82 -6.86
C GLU A 127 -7.32 14.08 -6.71
N ILE A 128 -7.38 12.81 -7.12
CA ILE A 128 -8.57 11.96 -6.93
C ILE A 128 -8.87 11.74 -5.45
N ALA A 129 -7.84 11.59 -4.60
CA ALA A 129 -8.02 11.49 -3.16
C ALA A 129 -8.67 12.77 -2.61
N ASP A 130 -8.12 13.94 -2.95
CA ASP A 130 -8.65 15.22 -2.48
C ASP A 130 -10.10 15.43 -2.97
N GLU A 131 -10.40 15.19 -4.25
CA GLU A 131 -11.76 15.32 -4.78
C GLU A 131 -12.74 14.35 -4.12
N TYR A 132 -12.34 13.09 -3.94
CA TYR A 132 -13.19 12.06 -3.33
C TYR A 132 -13.46 12.34 -1.85
N LEU A 133 -12.44 12.77 -1.11
CA LEU A 133 -12.55 13.06 0.32
C LEU A 133 -13.33 14.35 0.59
N ILE A 134 -13.14 15.39 -0.23
CA ILE A 134 -13.98 16.60 -0.19
C ILE A 134 -15.44 16.25 -0.55
N GLY A 135 -15.66 15.37 -1.53
CA GLY A 135 -16.99 14.88 -1.89
C GLY A 135 -17.71 14.17 -0.73
N ILE A 136 -16.98 13.40 0.09
CA ILE A 136 -17.52 12.75 1.28
C ILE A 136 -17.87 13.81 2.36
N GLU A 137 -16.99 14.77 2.64
CA GLU A 137 -17.25 15.83 3.64
C GLU A 137 -18.44 16.74 3.30
N LEU A 138 -18.81 16.87 2.03
CA LEU A 138 -19.97 17.65 1.57
C LEU A 138 -21.28 16.86 1.49
N SER A 139 -21.22 15.54 1.65
CA SER A 139 -22.37 14.62 1.55
C SER A 139 -23.00 14.26 2.90
N ASP A 140 -22.29 14.52 4.00
CA ASP A 140 -22.72 14.35 5.39
C ASP A 140 -23.27 15.65 6.00
#